data_AF-X8DGD4-F1
#
_entry.id   AF-X8DGD4-F1
#
_cell.length_a   1.000
_cell.length_b   1.000
_cell.length_c   1.000
_cell.angle_alpha   90.00
_cell.angle_beta   90.00
_cell.angle_gamma   90.00
#
_symmetry.space_group_name_H-M   'P 1'
#
loop_
_entity.id
_entity.type
_entity.pdbx_description
1 polymer ?
#
loop_
_entity_poly.entity_id
_entity_poly.type
_entity_poly.pdbx_seq_one_letter_code
_entity_poly.pdbx_strand_id
1 'polypeptide(L)'
;MYLSGQYVGLGEGDDSPEVGKIIDFILVKWDRFDDLLTPGTTRFTPELTAIITELQGIYVSEGKLAPGSFTPGVINLETKYAMGYLKRPVPEDKRPVLFTVCGTGVPWWVGPDADTARAVERKYRWQPIGYRAAPFPMGTSIDEGREELVNQLTIHRLQVERFGGALGGFSQGAIIIALVWELDIRPLTGRLHWAYGKIKKAVAWGNPMREKGKAYGDANGQAPGPESHGIADQLMVDTPHWWRNYAHQGDMYTDVEGDSGEMKTSIYKVVIGQRVFTGPDSILAQVVEIVQRPAIELVALTKAVLDAGLFFIKRTGPHLNYDTAPAVDYLLQD
;
A
#
# COMPACT_ATOMS: atom_id res chain seq x y z
N MET A 1 -16.68 29.19 32.25
CA MET A 1 -16.93 30.61 31.93
C MET A 1 -17.82 30.80 30.70
N TYR A 2 -18.82 31.68 30.80
CA TYR A 2 -19.63 32.14 29.67
C TYR A 2 -19.34 33.62 29.37
N LEU A 3 -19.18 33.99 28.10
CA LEU A 3 -19.11 35.38 27.64
C LEU A 3 -20.25 35.62 26.66
N SER A 4 -21.07 36.64 26.92
CA SER A 4 -22.27 36.96 26.11
C SER A 4 -23.17 35.75 25.83
N GLY A 5 -23.33 34.85 26.81
CA GLY A 5 -24.18 33.66 26.71
C GLY A 5 -23.55 32.45 26.00
N GLN A 6 -22.29 32.54 25.53
CA GLN A 6 -21.57 31.41 24.95
C GLN A 6 -20.52 30.87 25.91
N TYR A 7 -20.44 29.54 26.04
CA TYR A 7 -19.36 28.90 26.80
C TYR A 7 -18.04 29.05 26.07
N VAL A 8 -17.05 29.67 26.70
CA VAL A 8 -15.75 29.98 26.07
C VAL A 8 -14.58 29.17 26.64
N GLY A 9 -14.78 28.46 27.74
CA GLY A 9 -13.74 27.65 28.38
C GLY A 9 -13.76 27.78 29.91
N LEU A 10 -12.66 27.36 30.55
CA LEU A 10 -12.42 27.56 31.98
C LEU A 10 -11.82 28.94 32.21
N GLY A 11 -12.38 29.72 33.13
CA GLY A 11 -11.89 31.06 33.46
C GLY A 11 -12.20 31.44 34.90
N GLU A 12 -11.84 32.65 35.27
CA GLU A 12 -11.95 33.16 36.64
C GLU A 12 -13.33 32.89 37.27
N GLY A 13 -13.32 32.38 38.50
CA GLY A 13 -14.52 32.03 39.24
C GLY A 13 -15.04 30.61 39.00
N ASP A 14 -14.58 29.90 37.96
CA ASP A 14 -14.88 28.48 37.79
C ASP A 14 -14.20 27.66 38.91
N ASP A 15 -14.90 26.63 39.42
CA ASP A 15 -14.37 25.69 40.40
C ASP A 15 -14.67 24.26 39.94
N SER A 16 -13.63 23.50 39.58
CA SER A 16 -13.81 22.14 39.08
C SER A 16 -12.55 21.28 39.23
N PRO A 17 -12.68 19.94 39.27
CA PRO A 17 -11.54 19.03 39.26
C PRO A 17 -10.62 19.19 38.04
N GLU A 18 -11.17 19.65 36.91
CA GLU A 18 -10.42 19.88 35.68
C GLU A 18 -9.41 21.03 35.84
N VAL A 19 -9.78 22.10 36.57
CA VAL A 19 -8.88 23.22 36.87
C VAL A 19 -7.68 22.72 37.68
N GLY A 20 -7.92 21.88 38.69
CA GLY A 20 -6.83 21.28 39.48
C GLY A 20 -5.87 20.45 38.64
N LYS A 21 -6.38 19.58 37.75
CA LYS A 21 -5.53 18.82 36.83
C LYS A 21 -4.69 19.69 35.91
N ILE A 22 -5.22 20.83 35.47
CA ILE A 22 -4.49 21.74 34.59
C ILE A 22 -3.43 22.51 35.38
N ILE A 23 -3.70 22.92 36.61
CA ILE A 23 -2.70 23.53 37.50
C ILE A 23 -1.54 22.56 37.73
N ASP A 24 -1.85 21.30 38.09
CA ASP A 24 -0.82 20.27 38.30
C ASP A 24 0.00 20.06 37.02
N PHE A 25 -0.66 20.05 35.84
CA PHE A 25 0.03 19.95 34.55
C PHE A 25 0.94 21.16 34.26
N ILE A 26 0.51 22.38 34.61
CA ILE A 26 1.33 23.59 34.45
C ILE A 26 2.56 23.50 35.34
N LEU A 27 2.41 23.13 36.62
CA LEU A 27 3.50 23.00 37.58
C LEU A 27 4.55 21.96 37.14
N VAL A 28 4.11 20.82 36.58
CA VAL A 28 5.04 19.82 36.01
C VAL A 28 5.85 20.37 34.82
N LYS A 29 5.26 21.28 34.04
CA LYS A 29 5.84 21.77 32.79
C LYS A 29 6.63 23.07 32.96
N TRP A 30 6.29 23.88 33.97
CA TRP A 30 6.77 25.24 34.16
C TRP A 30 7.08 25.49 35.64
N ASP A 31 8.30 25.13 36.05
CA ASP A 31 8.86 25.32 37.39
C ASP A 31 8.72 26.75 37.94
N ARG A 32 8.81 27.76 37.07
CA ARG A 32 8.70 29.18 37.45
C ARG A 32 7.35 29.59 38.08
N PHE A 33 6.34 28.73 38.04
CA PHE A 33 5.03 29.00 38.65
C PHE A 33 4.83 28.29 40.00
N ASP A 34 5.83 27.56 40.49
CA ASP A 34 5.74 26.78 41.74
C ASP A 34 5.40 27.64 42.96
N ASP A 35 5.88 28.90 43.01
CA ASP A 35 5.58 29.84 44.09
C ASP A 35 4.22 30.55 43.94
N LEU A 36 3.58 30.43 42.77
CA LEU A 36 2.35 31.15 42.42
C LEU A 36 1.12 30.26 42.38
N LEU A 37 1.30 28.95 42.24
CA LEU A 37 0.21 27.98 42.14
C LEU A 37 0.37 26.90 43.22
N THR A 38 -0.75 26.51 43.82
CA THR A 38 -0.77 25.41 44.80
C THR A 38 -1.37 24.15 44.17
N PRO A 39 -0.67 23.00 44.19
CA PRO A 39 -1.19 21.72 43.68
C PRO A 39 -2.56 21.37 44.27
N GLY A 40 -3.42 20.76 43.47
CA GLY A 40 -4.77 20.34 43.90
C GLY A 40 -5.79 21.47 44.12
N THR A 41 -5.42 22.74 43.86
CA THR A 41 -6.38 23.85 43.85
C THR A 41 -7.39 23.68 42.72
N THR A 42 -8.69 23.69 43.01
CA THR A 42 -9.74 23.47 41.99
C THR A 42 -10.38 24.77 41.49
N ARG A 43 -10.08 25.90 42.13
CA ARG A 43 -10.65 27.20 41.81
C ARG A 43 -9.76 27.97 40.84
N PHE A 44 -10.38 28.54 39.82
CA PHE A 44 -9.72 29.41 38.86
C PHE A 44 -9.65 30.84 39.41
N THR A 45 -8.46 31.27 39.84
CA THR A 45 -8.23 32.55 40.50
C THR A 45 -7.75 33.64 39.53
N PRO A 46 -7.78 34.93 39.92
CA PRO A 46 -7.17 36.02 39.13
C PRO A 46 -5.68 35.79 38.82
N GLU A 47 -4.93 35.17 39.74
CA GLU A 47 -3.53 34.80 39.54
C GLU A 47 -3.38 33.78 38.41
N LEU A 48 -4.26 32.76 38.37
CA LEU A 48 -4.29 31.81 37.27
C LEU A 48 -4.67 32.50 35.95
N THR A 49 -5.58 33.48 35.96
CA THR A 49 -5.91 34.28 34.76
C THR A 49 -4.67 34.97 34.18
N ALA A 50 -3.82 35.56 35.03
CA ALA A 50 -2.58 36.19 34.61
C ALA A 50 -1.58 35.18 34.02
N ILE A 51 -1.39 34.04 34.69
CA ILE A 51 -0.50 32.96 34.24
C ILE A 51 -0.96 32.41 32.88
N ILE A 52 -2.26 32.15 32.70
CA ILE A 52 -2.79 31.64 31.44
C ILE A 52 -2.62 32.66 30.32
N THR A 53 -2.82 33.96 30.60
CA THR A 53 -2.57 35.03 29.63
C THR A 53 -1.11 35.03 29.18
N GLU A 54 -0.18 34.89 30.10
CA GLU A 54 1.26 34.82 29.80
C GLU A 54 1.60 33.58 28.97
N LEU A 55 1.12 32.40 29.37
CA LEU A 55 1.33 31.15 28.65
C LEU A 55 0.77 31.20 27.22
N GLN A 56 -0.41 31.78 27.04
CA GLN A 56 -0.98 31.99 25.71
C GLN A 56 -0.09 32.90 24.85
N GLY A 57 0.49 33.95 25.43
CA GLY A 57 1.47 34.80 24.75
C GLY A 57 2.70 34.03 24.25
N ILE A 58 3.23 33.12 25.07
CA ILE A 58 4.33 32.23 24.70
C ILE A 58 3.90 31.28 23.56
N TYR A 59 2.74 30.65 23.67
CA TYR A 59 2.30 29.73 22.61
C TYR A 59 1.98 30.42 21.30
N VAL A 60 1.57 31.70 21.32
CA VAL A 60 1.44 32.52 20.11
C VAL A 60 2.81 32.81 19.49
N SER A 61 3.81 33.21 20.29
CA SER A 61 5.15 33.49 19.76
C SER A 61 5.85 32.25 19.20
N GLU A 62 5.56 31.07 19.75
CA GLU A 62 6.02 29.77 19.25
C GLU A 62 5.22 29.24 18.04
N GLY A 63 4.16 29.92 17.61
CA GLY A 63 3.29 29.47 16.52
C GLY A 63 2.40 28.26 16.86
N LYS A 64 2.27 27.91 18.14
CA LYS A 64 1.43 26.79 18.63
C LYS A 64 -0.02 27.19 18.87
N LEU A 65 -0.30 28.48 18.99
CA LEU A 65 -1.63 29.05 19.22
C LEU A 65 -1.87 30.21 18.24
N ALA A 66 -3.00 30.22 17.54
CA ALA A 66 -3.31 31.25 16.56
C ALA A 66 -3.96 32.49 17.22
N PRO A 67 -3.58 33.73 16.84
CA PRO A 67 -4.29 34.92 17.27
C PRO A 67 -5.79 34.84 16.92
N GLY A 68 -6.66 35.16 17.89
CA GLY A 68 -8.12 35.09 17.72
C GLY A 68 -8.74 33.70 17.94
N SER A 69 -7.96 32.64 18.12
CA SER A 69 -8.49 31.29 18.44
C SER A 69 -8.68 31.05 19.94
N PHE A 70 -8.45 32.05 20.78
CA PHE A 70 -8.54 31.97 22.24
C PHE A 70 -9.02 33.29 22.85
N THR A 71 -9.50 33.22 24.09
CA THR A 71 -9.75 34.40 24.93
C THR A 71 -8.62 34.52 25.95
N PRO A 72 -7.93 35.69 26.04
CA PRO A 72 -6.86 35.88 27.01
C PRO A 72 -7.27 35.51 28.44
N GLY A 73 -6.46 34.71 29.12
CA GLY A 73 -6.70 34.28 30.50
C GLY A 73 -7.76 33.17 30.66
N VAL A 74 -8.37 32.71 29.57
CA VAL A 74 -9.36 31.62 29.55
C VAL A 74 -8.77 30.37 28.89
N ILE A 75 -8.91 29.23 29.55
CA ILE A 75 -8.45 27.94 29.03
C ILE A 75 -9.56 27.31 28.18
N ASN A 76 -9.53 27.62 26.88
CA ASN A 76 -10.37 26.98 25.88
C ASN A 76 -9.69 25.74 25.26
N LEU A 77 -10.38 25.05 24.35
CA LEU A 77 -9.88 23.83 23.71
C LEU A 77 -8.54 24.05 22.98
N GLU A 78 -8.41 25.16 22.25
CA GLU A 78 -7.19 25.50 21.53
C GLU A 78 -6.01 25.75 22.49
N THR A 79 -6.25 26.39 23.64
CA THR A 79 -5.26 26.56 24.70
C THR A 79 -4.82 25.20 25.28
N LYS A 80 -5.77 24.27 25.50
CA LYS A 80 -5.46 22.90 25.96
C LYS A 80 -4.59 22.14 24.96
N TYR A 81 -4.82 22.30 23.66
CA TYR A 81 -3.96 21.71 22.62
C TYR A 81 -2.57 22.36 22.57
N ALA A 82 -2.50 23.69 22.59
CA ALA A 82 -1.23 24.41 22.51
C ALA A 82 -0.31 24.12 23.70
N MET A 83 -0.88 24.00 24.91
CA MET A 83 -0.11 23.66 26.10
C MET A 83 0.27 22.18 26.19
N GLY A 84 -0.29 21.32 25.32
CA GLY A 84 -0.06 19.87 25.33
C GLY A 84 -0.86 19.13 26.41
N TYR A 85 -1.82 19.79 27.05
CA TYR A 85 -2.72 19.18 28.02
C TYR A 85 -3.66 18.17 27.33
N LEU A 86 -4.09 18.49 26.10
CA LEU A 86 -4.76 17.56 25.20
C LEU A 86 -3.95 17.34 23.92
N LYS A 87 -4.00 16.13 23.36
CA LYS A 87 -3.45 15.86 22.04
C LYS A 87 -4.43 16.33 20.96
N ARG A 88 -3.96 17.16 20.03
CA ARG A 88 -4.78 17.56 18.88
C ARG A 88 -5.09 16.31 18.04
N PRO A 89 -6.37 16.04 17.72
CA PRO A 89 -6.70 14.97 16.77
C PRO A 89 -6.00 15.25 15.45
N VAL A 90 -5.24 14.27 14.95
CA VAL A 90 -4.72 14.36 13.58
C VAL A 90 -5.93 14.27 12.66
N PRO A 91 -6.14 15.22 11.73
CA PRO A 91 -7.20 15.10 10.75
C PRO A 91 -7.12 13.74 10.08
N GLU A 92 -8.24 13.03 10.09
CA GLU A 92 -8.29 11.72 9.48
C GLU A 92 -7.96 11.82 7.99
N ASP A 93 -7.01 11.01 7.55
CA ASP A 93 -6.75 10.83 6.13
C ASP A 93 -7.94 10.11 5.52
N LYS A 94 -8.69 10.77 4.64
CA LYS A 94 -9.89 10.21 3.99
C LYS A 94 -9.58 9.56 2.65
N ARG A 95 -8.31 9.49 2.24
CA ARG A 95 -7.91 8.93 0.95
C ARG A 95 -8.08 7.39 0.95
N PRO A 96 -8.61 6.77 -0.11
CA PRO A 96 -8.50 5.32 -0.29
C PRO A 96 -7.03 4.86 -0.28
N VAL A 97 -6.78 3.59 0.03
CA VAL A 97 -5.42 3.03 0.01
C VAL A 97 -5.10 2.46 -1.36
N LEU A 98 -3.96 2.82 -1.94
CA LEU A 98 -3.40 2.18 -3.13
C LEU A 98 -2.26 1.25 -2.69
N PHE A 99 -2.47 -0.06 -2.83
CA PHE A 99 -1.44 -1.06 -2.56
C PHE A 99 -0.67 -1.36 -3.83
N THR A 100 0.66 -1.23 -3.79
CA THR A 100 1.51 -1.53 -4.96
C THR A 100 2.47 -2.67 -4.71
N VAL A 101 2.61 -3.56 -5.68
CA VAL A 101 3.54 -4.69 -5.65
C VAL A 101 4.50 -4.60 -6.82
N CYS A 102 5.79 -4.46 -6.52
CA CYS A 102 6.81 -4.24 -7.54
C CYS A 102 7.15 -5.52 -8.33
N GLY A 103 7.78 -5.32 -9.48
CA GLY A 103 8.26 -6.40 -10.34
C GLY A 103 9.52 -7.09 -9.82
N THR A 104 9.94 -8.13 -10.53
CA THR A 104 11.13 -8.92 -10.19
C THR A 104 12.41 -8.07 -10.20
N GLY A 105 13.26 -8.25 -9.20
CA GLY A 105 14.61 -7.70 -9.13
C GLY A 105 14.69 -6.23 -8.75
N VAL A 106 13.56 -5.58 -8.43
CA VAL A 106 13.51 -4.17 -8.04
C VAL A 106 12.88 -4.02 -6.65
N PRO A 107 13.30 -3.02 -5.85
CA PRO A 107 12.66 -2.73 -4.57
C PRO A 107 11.27 -2.12 -4.77
N TRP A 108 10.44 -2.15 -3.72
CA TRP A 108 9.02 -1.76 -3.75
C TRP A 108 8.73 -0.27 -4.03
N TRP A 109 9.77 0.53 -4.24
CA TRP A 109 9.68 1.95 -4.62
C TRP A 109 10.19 2.22 -6.04
N VAL A 110 10.44 1.18 -6.84
CA VAL A 110 10.92 1.27 -8.24
C VAL A 110 9.99 0.47 -9.15
N GLY A 111 9.58 1.09 -10.26
CA GLY A 111 8.74 0.47 -11.28
C GLY A 111 7.49 1.29 -11.59
N PRO A 112 6.75 0.92 -12.66
CA PRO A 112 5.56 1.67 -13.09
C PRO A 112 4.47 1.70 -12.02
N ASP A 113 4.41 0.69 -11.14
CA ASP A 113 3.50 0.66 -10.00
C ASP A 113 3.82 1.75 -8.97
N ALA A 114 5.09 1.89 -8.57
CA ALA A 114 5.52 2.91 -7.63
C ALA A 114 5.44 4.32 -8.22
N ASP A 115 5.81 4.50 -9.49
CA ASP A 115 5.75 5.80 -10.17
C ASP A 115 4.30 6.27 -10.35
N THR A 116 3.39 5.34 -10.68
CA THR A 116 1.95 5.61 -10.69
C THR A 116 1.44 6.01 -9.32
N ALA A 117 1.85 5.31 -8.25
CA ALA A 117 1.40 5.62 -6.90
C ALA A 117 1.83 7.03 -6.46
N ARG A 118 3.08 7.41 -6.72
CA ARG A 118 3.58 8.77 -6.46
C ARG A 118 2.75 9.84 -7.17
N ALA A 119 2.40 9.60 -8.43
CA ALA A 119 1.63 10.55 -9.23
C ALA A 119 0.18 10.74 -8.73
N VAL A 120 -0.36 9.79 -7.96
CA VAL A 120 -1.74 9.82 -7.47
C VAL A 120 -1.88 10.00 -5.95
N GLU A 121 -0.79 10.33 -5.23
CA GLU A 121 -0.82 10.51 -3.77
C GLU A 121 -1.81 11.60 -3.31
N ARG A 122 -2.13 12.56 -4.17
CA ARG A 122 -3.19 13.54 -3.89
C ARG A 122 -4.58 12.91 -3.69
N LYS A 123 -4.83 11.72 -4.26
CA LYS A 123 -6.11 10.99 -4.18
C LYS A 123 -5.99 9.72 -3.34
N TYR A 124 -4.85 9.05 -3.34
CA TYR A 124 -4.63 7.79 -2.63
C TYR A 124 -3.58 7.93 -1.54
N ARG A 125 -3.77 7.19 -0.45
CA ARG A 125 -2.69 6.88 0.49
C ARG A 125 -1.91 5.69 -0.07
N TRP A 126 -0.63 5.88 -0.36
CA TRP A 126 0.21 4.82 -0.91
C TRP A 126 0.69 3.85 0.17
N GLN A 127 0.52 2.55 -0.06
CA GLN A 127 1.10 1.47 0.72
C GLN A 127 1.89 0.52 -0.20
N PRO A 128 3.21 0.67 -0.32
CA PRO A 128 4.01 -0.30 -1.06
C PRO A 128 4.12 -1.64 -0.30
N ILE A 129 4.15 -2.74 -1.03
CA ILE A 129 4.28 -4.10 -0.47
C ILE A 129 5.73 -4.53 -0.50
N GLY A 130 6.31 -4.70 0.69
CA GLY A 130 7.70 -5.10 0.85
C GLY A 130 7.88 -6.61 0.81
N TYR A 131 8.50 -7.12 -0.24
CA TYR A 131 8.80 -8.54 -0.39
C TYR A 131 10.12 -8.75 -1.14
N ARG A 132 10.60 -9.99 -1.24
CA ARG A 132 11.93 -10.27 -1.80
C ARG A 132 12.09 -9.95 -3.29
N ALA A 133 10.99 -9.92 -4.07
CA ALA A 133 10.99 -9.72 -5.52
C ALA A 133 12.03 -10.58 -6.28
N ALA A 134 12.27 -11.81 -5.84
CA ALA A 134 13.36 -12.63 -6.34
C ALA A 134 13.02 -13.24 -7.72
N PRO A 135 13.99 -13.29 -8.65
CA PRO A 135 13.81 -13.94 -9.95
C PRO A 135 13.76 -15.47 -9.84
N PHE A 136 14.42 -16.06 -8.85
CA PHE A 136 14.42 -17.50 -8.60
C PHE A 136 14.75 -17.84 -7.13
N PRO A 137 14.08 -18.83 -6.50
CA PRO A 137 12.83 -19.45 -6.95
C PRO A 137 11.68 -18.43 -6.87
N MET A 138 11.01 -18.19 -8.00
CA MET A 138 10.00 -17.13 -8.11
C MET A 138 8.72 -17.46 -7.34
N GLY A 139 8.31 -18.73 -7.25
CA GLY A 139 7.11 -19.13 -6.50
C GLY A 139 7.17 -18.73 -5.03
N THR A 140 8.29 -18.98 -4.35
CA THR A 140 8.48 -18.53 -2.95
C THR A 140 8.42 -17.01 -2.83
N SER A 141 8.93 -16.28 -3.83
CA SER A 141 8.82 -14.82 -3.86
C SER A 141 7.36 -14.36 -3.98
N ILE A 142 6.59 -15.00 -4.86
CA ILE A 142 5.16 -14.71 -5.05
C ILE A 142 4.37 -15.00 -3.76
N ASP A 143 4.63 -16.14 -3.10
CA ASP A 143 3.95 -16.51 -1.86
C ASP A 143 4.20 -15.47 -0.75
N GLU A 144 5.45 -15.02 -0.58
CA GLU A 144 5.77 -13.97 0.39
C GLU A 144 5.10 -12.64 0.07
N GLY A 145 5.11 -12.24 -1.21
CA GLY A 145 4.44 -11.01 -1.64
C GLY A 145 2.93 -11.08 -1.44
N ARG A 146 2.31 -12.24 -1.67
CA ARG A 146 0.89 -12.48 -1.40
C ARG A 146 0.58 -12.37 0.09
N GLU A 147 1.36 -13.01 0.95
CA GLU A 147 1.17 -12.93 2.40
C GLU A 147 1.35 -11.50 2.92
N GLU A 148 2.35 -10.75 2.44
CA GLU A 148 2.52 -9.36 2.86
C GLU A 148 1.40 -8.45 2.35
N LEU A 149 0.92 -8.62 1.12
CA LEU A 149 -0.24 -7.87 0.63
C LEU A 149 -1.48 -8.17 1.48
N VAL A 150 -1.70 -9.42 1.88
CA VAL A 150 -2.79 -9.78 2.80
C VAL A 150 -2.63 -9.15 4.17
N ASN A 151 -1.42 -9.17 4.72
CA ASN A 151 -1.09 -8.51 5.99
C ASN A 151 -1.38 -7.00 5.91
N GLN A 152 -0.93 -6.32 4.87
CA GLN A 152 -1.16 -4.88 4.68
C GLN A 152 -2.64 -4.55 4.48
N LEU A 153 -3.39 -5.34 3.70
CA LEU A 153 -4.85 -5.18 3.60
C LEU A 153 -5.54 -5.32 4.96
N THR A 154 -5.04 -6.20 5.82
CA THR A 154 -5.56 -6.40 7.19
C THR A 154 -5.23 -5.22 8.10
N ILE A 155 -3.98 -4.73 8.08
CA ILE A 155 -3.54 -3.54 8.85
C ILE A 155 -4.35 -2.31 8.46
N HIS A 156 -4.62 -2.13 7.16
CA HIS A 156 -5.36 -0.99 6.62
C HIS A 156 -6.87 -1.24 6.51
N ARG A 157 -7.40 -2.31 7.12
CA ARG A 157 -8.81 -2.71 6.97
C ARG A 157 -9.80 -1.58 7.23
N LEU A 158 -9.64 -0.85 8.34
CA LEU A 158 -10.55 0.26 8.68
C LEU A 158 -10.55 1.37 7.62
N GLN A 159 -9.39 1.66 7.04
CA GLN A 159 -9.26 2.63 5.97
C GLN A 159 -9.97 2.14 4.70
N VAL A 160 -9.74 0.89 4.32
CA VAL A 160 -10.33 0.27 3.13
C VAL A 160 -11.85 0.11 3.25
N GLU A 161 -12.36 -0.29 4.42
CA GLU A 161 -13.81 -0.43 4.65
C GLU A 161 -14.54 0.92 4.54
N ARG A 162 -13.89 2.01 4.98
CA ARG A 162 -14.48 3.35 5.05
C ARG A 162 -14.31 4.16 3.76
N PHE A 163 -13.13 4.11 3.17
CA PHE A 163 -12.74 4.98 2.04
C PHE A 163 -12.41 4.22 0.76
N GLY A 164 -12.33 2.89 0.82
CA GLY A 164 -12.03 2.02 -0.33
C GLY A 164 -10.53 1.78 -0.54
N GLY A 165 -10.22 0.99 -1.56
CA GLY A 165 -8.85 0.74 -1.98
C GLY A 165 -8.70 0.41 -3.46
N ALA A 166 -7.45 0.37 -3.90
CA ALA A 166 -7.04 -0.01 -5.24
C ALA A 166 -5.76 -0.85 -5.20
N LEU A 167 -5.54 -1.63 -6.27
CA LEU A 167 -4.36 -2.48 -6.43
C LEU A 167 -3.50 -2.00 -7.61
N GLY A 168 -2.19 -2.06 -7.45
CA GLY A 168 -1.19 -1.79 -8.48
C GLY A 168 -0.15 -2.91 -8.51
N GLY A 169 0.18 -3.48 -9.67
CA GLY A 169 1.16 -4.57 -9.72
C GLY A 169 1.93 -4.62 -11.04
N PHE A 170 3.25 -4.78 -10.98
CA PHE A 170 4.09 -4.91 -12.17
C PHE A 170 4.72 -6.30 -12.26
N SER A 171 4.62 -6.97 -13.41
CA SER A 171 5.29 -8.25 -13.70
C SER A 171 4.99 -9.30 -12.61
N GLN A 172 5.98 -9.74 -11.83
CA GLN A 172 5.77 -10.62 -10.67
C GLN A 172 4.76 -10.05 -9.65
N GLY A 173 4.76 -8.73 -9.41
CA GLY A 173 3.76 -8.07 -8.59
C GLY A 173 2.36 -8.11 -9.18
N ALA A 174 2.24 -8.14 -10.51
CA ALA A 174 0.95 -8.34 -11.18
C ALA A 174 0.37 -9.74 -10.94
N ILE A 175 1.24 -10.78 -10.88
CA ILE A 175 0.84 -12.14 -10.45
C ILE A 175 0.28 -12.08 -9.02
N ILE A 176 0.99 -11.40 -8.10
CA ILE A 176 0.62 -11.34 -6.69
C ILE A 176 -0.76 -10.69 -6.50
N ILE A 177 -1.01 -9.53 -7.11
CA ILE A 177 -2.32 -8.87 -6.98
C ILE A 177 -3.44 -9.70 -7.63
N ALA A 178 -3.16 -10.40 -8.74
CA ALA A 178 -4.11 -11.30 -9.38
C ALA A 178 -4.43 -12.50 -8.49
N LEU A 179 -3.44 -13.15 -7.88
CA LEU A 179 -3.66 -14.25 -6.92
C LEU A 179 -4.46 -13.80 -5.70
N VAL A 180 -4.15 -12.63 -5.13
CA VAL A 180 -4.92 -12.08 -4.01
C VAL A 180 -6.37 -11.82 -4.42
N TRP A 181 -6.62 -11.29 -5.62
CA TRP A 181 -7.97 -11.13 -6.12
C TRP A 181 -8.68 -12.48 -6.28
N GLU A 182 -8.09 -13.40 -7.02
CA GLU A 182 -8.67 -14.68 -7.43
C GLU A 182 -8.91 -15.64 -6.24
N LEU A 183 -8.01 -15.63 -5.25
CA LEU A 183 -7.99 -16.62 -4.16
C LEU A 183 -8.39 -16.05 -2.80
N ASP A 184 -8.11 -14.78 -2.53
CA ASP A 184 -8.32 -14.19 -1.20
C ASP A 184 -9.51 -13.23 -1.13
N ILE A 185 -9.78 -12.45 -2.19
CA ILE A 185 -10.84 -11.41 -2.20
C ILE A 185 -12.13 -11.92 -2.86
N ARG A 186 -12.05 -12.45 -4.07
CA ARG A 186 -13.23 -12.82 -4.86
C ARG A 186 -14.05 -13.98 -4.26
N PRO A 187 -13.44 -15.10 -3.81
CA PRO A 187 -14.21 -16.21 -3.29
C PRO A 187 -14.94 -15.83 -1.99
N LEU A 188 -16.19 -16.28 -1.80
CA LEU A 188 -16.94 -16.06 -0.55
C LEU A 188 -16.20 -16.59 0.69
N THR A 189 -15.38 -17.63 0.51
CA THR A 189 -14.55 -18.26 1.53
C THR A 189 -13.14 -17.65 1.63
N GLY A 190 -12.84 -16.65 0.79
CA GLY A 190 -11.55 -15.98 0.76
C GLY A 190 -11.31 -15.21 2.06
N ARG A 191 -10.08 -15.28 2.58
CA ARG A 191 -9.70 -14.61 3.84
C ARG A 191 -9.81 -13.08 3.79
N LEU A 192 -9.87 -12.50 2.59
CA LEU A 192 -10.06 -11.07 2.34
C LEU A 192 -11.39 -10.77 1.65
N HIS A 193 -12.37 -11.68 1.72
CA HIS A 193 -13.65 -11.46 1.04
C HIS A 193 -14.38 -10.18 1.50
N TRP A 194 -14.10 -9.72 2.72
CA TRP A 194 -14.57 -8.42 3.23
C TRP A 194 -14.19 -7.23 2.31
N ALA A 195 -13.14 -7.36 1.49
CA ALA A 195 -12.66 -6.34 0.57
C ALA A 195 -13.32 -6.38 -0.82
N TYR A 196 -14.14 -7.41 -1.15
CA TYR A 196 -14.70 -7.63 -2.50
C TYR A 196 -15.50 -6.43 -3.04
N GLY A 197 -16.23 -5.72 -2.19
CA GLY A 197 -16.96 -4.49 -2.55
C GLY A 197 -16.20 -3.18 -2.31
N LYS A 198 -14.95 -3.26 -1.81
CA LYS A 198 -14.14 -2.12 -1.35
C LYS A 198 -12.97 -1.82 -2.27
N ILE A 199 -12.42 -2.84 -2.92
CA ILE A 199 -11.46 -2.68 -4.02
C ILE A 199 -12.26 -2.53 -5.32
N LYS A 200 -12.14 -1.35 -5.94
CA LYS A 200 -12.93 -1.01 -7.14
C LYS A 200 -12.09 -0.62 -8.35
N LYS A 201 -10.77 -0.55 -8.19
CA LYS A 201 -9.82 -0.28 -9.27
C LYS A 201 -8.60 -1.15 -9.08
N ALA A 202 -8.07 -1.65 -10.20
CA ALA A 202 -6.78 -2.30 -10.24
C ALA A 202 -6.06 -1.89 -11.52
N VAL A 203 -4.75 -1.73 -11.40
CA VAL A 203 -3.85 -1.56 -12.54
C VAL A 203 -2.75 -2.60 -12.45
N ALA A 204 -2.52 -3.31 -13.54
CA ALA A 204 -1.44 -4.25 -13.68
C ALA A 204 -0.66 -3.96 -14.97
N TRP A 205 0.66 -4.10 -14.92
CA TRP A 205 1.53 -4.00 -16.08
C TRP A 205 2.26 -5.32 -16.27
N GLY A 206 2.23 -5.87 -17.48
CA GLY A 206 2.94 -7.10 -17.79
C GLY A 206 2.45 -8.30 -16.97
N ASN A 207 1.14 -8.43 -16.74
CA ASN A 207 0.53 -9.48 -15.93
C ASN A 207 0.62 -10.89 -16.56
N PRO A 208 1.45 -11.81 -16.03
CA PRO A 208 1.55 -13.19 -16.52
C PRO A 208 0.25 -14.00 -16.33
N MET A 209 -0.65 -13.59 -15.43
CA MET A 209 -1.96 -14.21 -15.22
C MET A 209 -3.09 -13.53 -16.01
N ARG A 210 -2.79 -12.64 -16.97
CA ARG A 210 -3.81 -11.88 -17.71
C ARG A 210 -4.80 -12.80 -18.41
N GLU A 211 -6.09 -12.56 -18.20
CA GLU A 211 -7.17 -13.26 -18.92
C GLU A 211 -7.10 -13.00 -20.43
N LYS A 212 -7.49 -14.01 -21.20
CA LYS A 212 -7.56 -13.97 -22.66
C LYS A 212 -8.40 -12.79 -23.15
N GLY A 213 -7.84 -12.02 -24.08
CA GLY A 213 -8.49 -10.85 -24.69
C GLY A 213 -8.74 -9.66 -23.75
N LYS A 214 -8.30 -9.72 -22.48
CA LYS A 214 -8.46 -8.63 -21.50
C LYS A 214 -7.17 -7.84 -21.35
N ALA A 215 -6.83 -7.04 -22.36
CA ALA A 215 -5.63 -6.22 -22.39
C ALA A 215 -5.94 -4.77 -22.76
N TYR A 216 -5.07 -3.87 -22.29
CA TYR A 216 -5.01 -2.46 -22.66
C TYR A 216 -3.61 -2.15 -23.18
N GLY A 217 -3.53 -1.30 -24.20
CA GLY A 217 -2.26 -0.73 -24.65
C GLY A 217 -1.98 0.57 -23.91
N ASP A 218 -0.79 1.12 -24.14
CA ASP A 218 -0.41 2.45 -23.68
C ASP A 218 0.35 3.20 -24.80
N ALA A 219 0.97 4.34 -24.47
CA ALA A 219 1.69 5.15 -25.46
C ALA A 219 2.91 4.43 -26.08
N ASN A 220 3.48 3.46 -25.37
CA ASN A 220 4.70 2.75 -25.73
C ASN A 220 4.44 1.38 -26.39
N GLY A 221 3.19 0.90 -26.41
CA GLY A 221 2.84 -0.35 -27.08
C GLY A 221 1.35 -0.59 -27.27
N GLN A 222 1.01 -1.23 -28.41
CA GLN A 222 -0.35 -1.69 -28.68
C GLN A 222 -0.71 -2.89 -27.81
N ALA A 223 -1.98 -3.00 -27.45
CA ALA A 223 -2.50 -4.19 -26.77
C ALA A 223 -2.30 -5.44 -27.64
N PRO A 224 -2.01 -6.61 -27.04
CA PRO A 224 -2.09 -7.90 -27.71
C PRO A 224 -3.45 -8.19 -28.33
N GLY A 225 -3.49 -9.13 -29.27
CA GLY A 225 -4.71 -9.57 -29.95
C GLY A 225 -5.76 -10.16 -29.00
N PRO A 226 -7.02 -10.31 -29.46
CA PRO A 226 -8.11 -10.83 -28.62
C PRO A 226 -7.92 -12.29 -28.20
N GLU A 227 -7.13 -13.06 -28.95
CA GLU A 227 -6.83 -14.45 -28.63
C GLU A 227 -5.67 -14.61 -27.63
N SER A 228 -4.97 -13.51 -27.36
CA SER A 228 -3.77 -13.48 -26.53
C SER A 228 -4.08 -13.50 -25.03
N HIS A 229 -3.25 -14.19 -24.26
CA HIS A 229 -3.33 -14.29 -22.81
C HIS A 229 -1.94 -14.24 -22.13
N GLY A 230 -1.94 -14.23 -20.79
CA GLY A 230 -0.71 -14.35 -19.99
C GLY A 230 -0.06 -15.73 -20.05
N ILE A 231 1.25 -15.82 -19.79
CA ILE A 231 2.01 -17.07 -19.87
C ILE A 231 1.70 -18.07 -18.74
N ALA A 232 1.09 -17.63 -17.64
CA ALA A 232 0.84 -18.47 -16.47
C ALA A 232 -0.17 -19.58 -16.76
N ASP A 233 -0.01 -20.73 -16.08
CA ASP A 233 -0.99 -21.83 -16.16
C ASP A 233 -2.36 -21.48 -15.61
N GLN A 234 -2.35 -20.67 -14.55
CA GLN A 234 -3.55 -20.14 -13.95
C GLN A 234 -3.68 -18.69 -14.38
N LEU A 235 -4.69 -18.41 -15.20
CA LEU A 235 -5.08 -17.06 -15.56
C LEU A 235 -6.17 -16.55 -14.62
N MET A 236 -6.32 -15.23 -14.59
CA MET A 236 -7.56 -14.62 -14.13
C MET A 236 -8.72 -15.06 -15.02
N VAL A 237 -9.91 -15.15 -14.42
CA VAL A 237 -11.16 -15.51 -15.11
C VAL A 237 -12.26 -14.56 -14.68
N ASP A 238 -13.12 -14.14 -15.62
CA ASP A 238 -14.14 -13.10 -15.36
C ASP A 238 -13.51 -11.82 -14.77
N THR A 239 -12.38 -11.42 -15.33
CA THR A 239 -11.61 -10.24 -14.90
C THR A 239 -12.55 -9.04 -14.87
N PRO A 240 -12.67 -8.37 -13.72
CA PRO A 240 -13.59 -7.24 -13.61
C PRO A 240 -13.29 -6.16 -14.63
N HIS A 241 -14.33 -5.51 -15.18
CA HIS A 241 -14.16 -4.45 -16.19
C HIS A 241 -13.34 -3.25 -15.69
N TRP A 242 -13.28 -3.06 -14.37
CA TRP A 242 -12.48 -2.04 -13.70
C TRP A 242 -11.01 -2.47 -13.45
N TRP A 243 -10.62 -3.67 -13.86
CA TRP A 243 -9.24 -4.11 -13.80
C TRP A 243 -8.53 -3.79 -15.12
N ARG A 244 -7.50 -2.92 -15.06
CA ARG A 244 -6.70 -2.55 -16.23
C ARG A 244 -5.43 -3.39 -16.27
N ASN A 245 -5.37 -4.36 -17.19
CA ASN A 245 -4.14 -5.08 -17.52
C ASN A 245 -3.47 -4.42 -18.73
N TYR A 246 -2.44 -3.60 -18.49
CA TYR A 246 -1.58 -3.09 -19.54
C TYR A 246 -0.62 -4.18 -20.00
N ALA A 247 -0.65 -4.47 -21.29
CA ALA A 247 0.16 -5.50 -21.93
C ALA A 247 0.52 -5.01 -23.34
N HIS A 248 1.70 -5.37 -23.82
CA HIS A 248 2.19 -4.99 -25.13
C HIS A 248 2.25 -6.19 -26.05
N GLN A 249 1.85 -6.00 -27.31
CA GLN A 249 2.13 -6.98 -28.35
C GLN A 249 3.63 -7.30 -28.39
N GLY A 250 3.96 -8.59 -28.43
CA GLY A 250 5.33 -9.07 -28.40
C GLY A 250 5.96 -9.20 -27.00
N ASP A 251 5.28 -8.78 -25.94
CA ASP A 251 5.68 -9.15 -24.57
C ASP A 251 5.46 -10.64 -24.36
N MET A 252 6.54 -11.41 -24.33
CA MET A 252 6.47 -12.87 -24.22
C MET A 252 5.75 -13.41 -22.98
N TYR A 253 5.61 -12.62 -21.92
CA TYR A 253 4.94 -13.03 -20.68
C TYR A 253 3.45 -12.74 -20.70
N THR A 254 3.01 -11.82 -21.56
CA THR A 254 1.61 -11.39 -21.64
C THR A 254 0.99 -11.51 -23.02
N ASP A 255 1.77 -11.91 -24.02
CA ASP A 255 1.34 -12.11 -25.40
C ASP A 255 1.57 -13.56 -25.85
N VAL A 256 0.73 -14.45 -25.32
CA VAL A 256 0.78 -15.89 -25.58
C VAL A 256 -0.45 -16.34 -26.36
N GLU A 257 -0.22 -17.07 -27.46
CA GLU A 257 -1.24 -17.63 -28.36
C GLU A 257 -0.78 -18.98 -28.95
N GLY A 258 -1.74 -19.88 -29.24
CA GLY A 258 -1.55 -21.15 -29.96
C GLY A 258 -0.57 -22.15 -29.31
N ASP A 259 -0.05 -23.10 -30.10
CA ASP A 259 0.90 -24.14 -29.65
C ASP A 259 2.20 -23.57 -29.06
N SER A 260 2.56 -22.35 -29.47
CA SER A 260 3.69 -21.61 -28.89
C SER A 260 3.48 -21.31 -27.40
N GLY A 261 2.22 -21.24 -26.96
CA GLY A 261 1.85 -21.02 -25.58
C GLY A 261 2.12 -22.20 -24.68
N GLU A 262 1.84 -23.42 -25.10
CA GLU A 262 2.08 -24.62 -24.28
C GLU A 262 3.56 -24.77 -23.89
N MET A 263 4.47 -24.49 -24.83
CA MET A 263 5.92 -24.52 -24.58
C MET A 263 6.36 -23.37 -23.66
N LYS A 264 5.84 -22.16 -23.88
CA LYS A 264 6.15 -20.99 -23.05
C LYS A 264 5.65 -21.16 -21.61
N THR A 265 4.43 -21.66 -21.44
CA THR A 265 3.84 -22.00 -20.14
C THR A 265 4.65 -23.09 -19.43
N SER A 266 5.18 -24.08 -20.16
CA SER A 266 6.07 -25.09 -19.57
C SER A 266 7.38 -24.51 -19.02
N ILE A 267 7.98 -23.52 -19.69
CA ILE A 267 9.16 -22.80 -19.18
C ILE A 267 8.78 -21.97 -17.95
N TYR A 268 7.61 -21.32 -17.96
CA TYR A 268 7.08 -20.60 -16.81
C TYR A 268 6.94 -21.50 -15.57
N LYS A 269 6.41 -22.74 -15.72
CA LYS A 269 6.35 -23.74 -14.62
C LYS A 269 7.69 -23.99 -13.95
N VAL A 270 8.75 -24.11 -14.76
CA VAL A 270 10.11 -24.34 -14.26
C VAL A 270 10.61 -23.13 -13.49
N VAL A 271 10.38 -21.91 -14.00
CA VAL A 271 10.84 -20.65 -13.38
C VAL A 271 10.09 -20.33 -12.08
N ILE A 272 8.77 -20.53 -12.03
CA ILE A 272 7.99 -20.35 -10.80
C ILE A 272 8.29 -21.42 -9.76
N GLY A 273 8.97 -22.51 -10.12
CA GLY A 273 9.26 -23.61 -9.20
C GLY A 273 8.01 -24.34 -8.72
N GLN A 274 6.90 -24.27 -9.47
CA GLN A 274 5.71 -25.07 -9.18
C GLN A 274 6.13 -26.53 -9.30
N ARG A 275 5.95 -27.26 -8.19
CA ARG A 275 6.25 -28.69 -8.02
C ARG A 275 6.21 -29.48 -9.33
N VAL A 276 7.38 -29.69 -9.93
CA VAL A 276 7.67 -30.77 -10.87
C VAL A 276 7.73 -32.11 -10.10
N PHE A 277 6.79 -32.34 -9.18
CA PHE A 277 6.79 -33.46 -8.23
C PHE A 277 5.47 -34.25 -8.18
N THR A 278 4.47 -33.92 -9.00
CA THR A 278 3.25 -34.74 -9.09
C THR A 278 2.70 -34.76 -10.51
N GLY A 279 2.99 -35.85 -11.23
CA GLY A 279 2.47 -36.19 -12.55
C GLY A 279 3.34 -37.29 -13.19
N PRO A 280 2.75 -38.32 -13.82
CA PRO A 280 3.52 -39.47 -14.34
C PRO A 280 4.52 -39.11 -15.45
N ASP A 281 4.46 -37.92 -16.04
CA ASP A 281 5.40 -37.41 -17.06
C ASP A 281 6.16 -36.16 -16.59
N SER A 282 6.66 -36.15 -15.35
CA SER A 282 7.47 -35.03 -14.86
C SER A 282 8.88 -35.08 -15.46
N ILE A 283 9.36 -33.95 -15.98
CA ILE A 283 10.76 -33.74 -16.41
C ILE A 283 11.77 -34.11 -15.29
N LEU A 284 11.33 -34.19 -14.02
CA LEU A 284 12.15 -34.68 -12.93
C LEU A 284 12.44 -36.19 -12.95
N ALA A 285 11.65 -37.03 -13.63
CA ALA A 285 12.00 -38.44 -13.82
C ALA A 285 13.28 -38.61 -14.66
N GLN A 286 13.60 -37.64 -15.53
CA GLN A 286 14.90 -37.55 -16.21
C GLN A 286 16.00 -36.91 -15.34
N VAL A 287 15.65 -36.27 -14.22
CA VAL A 287 16.60 -35.64 -13.28
C VAL A 287 16.91 -36.53 -12.07
N VAL A 288 16.09 -37.55 -11.76
CA VAL A 288 16.41 -38.51 -10.69
C VAL A 288 17.61 -39.39 -11.04
N GLU A 289 17.94 -39.57 -12.32
CA GLU A 289 19.22 -40.20 -12.72
C GLU A 289 20.45 -39.29 -12.45
N ILE A 290 20.24 -37.99 -12.22
CA ILE A 290 21.28 -36.98 -11.93
C ILE A 290 21.51 -36.83 -10.42
N VAL A 291 20.79 -37.55 -9.56
CA VAL A 291 21.06 -37.57 -8.10
C VAL A 291 22.39 -38.26 -7.77
N GLN A 292 23.03 -38.91 -8.74
CA GLN A 292 24.36 -39.52 -8.58
C GLN A 292 25.54 -38.64 -9.02
N ARG A 293 25.32 -37.36 -9.39
CA ARG A 293 26.41 -36.45 -9.79
C ARG A 293 26.34 -35.07 -9.12
N PRO A 294 27.49 -34.37 -8.96
CA PRO A 294 27.65 -33.29 -7.99
C PRO A 294 26.84 -32.05 -8.35
N ALA A 295 26.58 -31.20 -7.35
CA ALA A 295 25.84 -29.92 -7.40
C ALA A 295 26.16 -28.95 -8.56
N ILE A 296 27.23 -29.19 -9.31
CA ILE A 296 27.66 -28.43 -10.50
C ILE A 296 26.68 -28.62 -11.67
N GLU A 297 26.07 -29.80 -11.85
CA GLU A 297 25.13 -30.05 -12.97
C GLU A 297 23.76 -29.38 -12.76
N LEU A 298 23.28 -29.26 -11.50
CA LEU A 298 22.07 -28.51 -11.18
C LEU A 298 22.25 -27.01 -11.43
N VAL A 299 23.42 -26.46 -11.09
CA VAL A 299 23.79 -25.08 -11.41
C VAL A 299 23.89 -24.87 -12.91
N ALA A 300 24.46 -25.81 -13.67
CA ALA A 300 24.54 -25.72 -15.13
C ALA A 300 23.17 -25.81 -15.82
N LEU A 301 22.26 -26.68 -15.36
CA LEU A 301 20.88 -26.77 -15.85
C LEU A 301 20.08 -25.51 -15.50
N THR A 302 20.26 -24.99 -14.28
CA THR A 302 19.63 -23.73 -13.83
C THR A 302 20.14 -22.56 -14.65
N LYS A 303 21.45 -22.50 -14.89
CA LYS A 303 22.08 -21.50 -15.75
C LYS A 303 21.64 -21.66 -17.19
N ALA A 304 21.41 -22.88 -17.70
CA ALA A 304 20.87 -23.11 -19.04
C ALA A 304 19.39 -22.74 -19.17
N VAL A 305 18.55 -22.92 -18.15
CA VAL A 305 17.15 -22.45 -18.13
C VAL A 305 17.09 -20.93 -18.00
N LEU A 306 17.95 -20.35 -17.15
CA LEU A 306 18.10 -18.91 -17.04
C LEU A 306 18.69 -18.32 -18.32
N ASP A 307 19.68 -18.96 -18.94
CA ASP A 307 20.34 -18.56 -20.19
C ASP A 307 19.42 -18.76 -21.40
N ALA A 308 18.57 -19.79 -21.41
CA ALA A 308 17.50 -19.96 -22.39
C ALA A 308 16.40 -18.91 -22.19
N GLY A 309 16.01 -18.64 -20.93
CA GLY A 309 15.19 -17.49 -20.56
C GLY A 309 15.82 -16.16 -20.99
N LEU A 310 17.14 -16.02 -20.84
CA LEU A 310 17.97 -14.88 -21.27
C LEU A 310 18.11 -14.80 -22.80
N PHE A 311 18.04 -15.93 -23.50
CA PHE A 311 17.97 -15.99 -24.96
C PHE A 311 16.60 -15.48 -25.46
N PHE A 312 15.53 -15.72 -24.71
CA PHE A 312 14.22 -15.08 -24.90
C PHE A 312 14.19 -13.61 -24.42
N ILE A 313 15.04 -13.22 -23.46
CA ILE A 313 15.19 -11.83 -22.97
C ILE A 313 15.63 -10.84 -24.07
N LYS A 314 16.14 -11.29 -25.21
CA LYS A 314 16.35 -10.41 -26.38
C LYS A 314 15.05 -9.80 -26.94
N ARG A 315 13.87 -10.18 -26.45
CA ARG A 315 12.55 -9.56 -26.74
C ARG A 315 11.86 -8.93 -25.52
N THR A 316 12.57 -8.56 -24.44
CA THR A 316 11.95 -7.94 -23.23
C THR A 316 11.66 -6.45 -23.32
N GLY A 317 12.05 -5.77 -24.41
CA GLY A 317 11.78 -4.34 -24.59
C GLY A 317 10.31 -3.96 -24.29
N PRO A 318 9.32 -4.65 -24.89
CA PRO A 318 7.90 -4.41 -24.63
C PRO A 318 7.44 -4.69 -23.18
N HIS A 319 8.16 -5.49 -22.40
CA HIS A 319 7.79 -5.82 -21.01
C HIS A 319 8.33 -4.81 -19.99
N LEU A 320 9.31 -3.99 -20.37
CA LEU A 320 10.01 -3.09 -19.45
C LEU A 320 9.67 -1.61 -19.67
N ASN A 321 8.93 -1.29 -20.74
CA ASN A 321 8.73 0.09 -21.20
C ASN A 321 7.28 0.59 -21.07
N TYR A 322 6.50 0.08 -20.13
CA TYR A 322 5.13 0.55 -19.90
C TYR A 322 5.07 2.04 -19.54
N ASP A 323 4.10 2.74 -20.13
CA ASP A 323 3.77 4.12 -19.76
C ASP A 323 2.79 4.15 -18.58
N THR A 324 3.11 4.94 -17.57
CA THR A 324 2.26 5.11 -16.38
C THR A 324 1.11 6.07 -16.58
N ALA A 325 1.16 6.97 -17.59
CA ALA A 325 0.16 8.03 -17.73
C ALA A 325 -1.29 7.51 -17.84
N PRO A 326 -1.60 6.49 -18.67
CA PRO A 326 -2.97 5.96 -18.74
C PRO A 326 -3.46 5.35 -17.42
N ALA A 327 -2.56 4.75 -16.64
CA ALA A 327 -2.87 4.22 -15.31
C ALA A 327 -3.16 5.33 -14.30
N VAL A 328 -2.37 6.40 -14.31
CA VAL A 328 -2.57 7.60 -13.49
C VAL A 328 -3.93 8.21 -13.80
N ASP A 329 -4.25 8.44 -15.07
CA ASP A 329 -5.54 8.98 -15.50
C ASP A 329 -6.70 8.08 -15.05
N TYR A 330 -6.56 6.77 -15.23
CA TYR A 330 -7.56 5.80 -14.81
C TYR A 330 -7.82 5.82 -13.29
N LEU A 331 -6.77 5.87 -12.47
CA LEU A 331 -6.91 5.93 -11.02
C LEU A 331 -7.51 7.26 -10.55
N LEU A 332 -7.21 8.35 -11.24
CA LEU A 332 -7.70 9.69 -10.90
C LEU A 332 -9.17 9.93 -11.28
N GLN A 333 -9.74 9.18 -12.22
CA GLN A 333 -11.19 9.19 -12.50
C GLN A 333 -12.02 8.85 -11.25
N ASP A 334 -13.23 9.38 -11.13
CA ASP A 334 -14.12 9.13 -9.98
C ASP A 334 -14.96 7.85 -10.11
#